data_AF-A0A6B3FUP8-F1
#
_entry.id   AF-A0A6B3FUP8-F1
#
_cell.length_a   1.000
_cell.length_b   1.000
_cell.length_c   1.000
_cell.angle_alpha   90.00
_cell.angle_beta   90.00
_cell.angle_gamma   90.00
#
_symmetry.space_group_name_H-M   'P 1'
#
loop_
_entity.id
_entity.type
_entity.pdbx_description
1 polymer ?
#
loop_
_entity_poly.entity_id
_entity_poly.type
_entity_poly.pdbx_seq_one_letter_code
_entity_poly.pdbx_strand_id
1 'polypeptide(L)'
;MGAHRQGPSPSAPDAAADAARDALVREIVARGGLTDPAWRTAFAEVPRHLFVPFFYVHGIGGYERLGAESADPGQRSRWLHGVYADGALATWLKDGELVSSS
;
A
#
# COMPACT_ATOMS: atom_id res chain seq x y z
N MET A 1 -32.22 23.22 -8.57
CA MET A 1 -32.15 21.74 -8.54
C MET A 1 -30.86 21.30 -9.22
N GLY A 2 -29.73 21.36 -8.51
CA GLY A 2 -28.45 20.93 -9.03
C GLY A 2 -28.33 19.42 -8.89
N ALA A 3 -28.30 18.70 -10.02
CA ALA A 3 -28.02 17.29 -10.01
C ALA A 3 -26.55 17.10 -9.57
N HIS A 4 -26.35 16.71 -8.31
CA HIS A 4 -25.09 16.08 -7.89
C HIS A 4 -24.94 14.83 -8.74
N ARG A 5 -24.10 14.92 -9.77
CA ARG A 5 -23.59 13.75 -10.49
C ARG A 5 -22.82 12.95 -9.45
N GLN A 6 -23.48 11.94 -8.86
CA GLN A 6 -22.79 10.91 -8.09
C GLN A 6 -21.73 10.36 -9.04
N GLY A 7 -20.46 10.62 -8.72
CA GLY A 7 -19.36 9.96 -9.41
C GLY A 7 -19.52 8.44 -9.27
N PRO A 8 -18.85 7.65 -10.12
CA PRO A 8 -18.87 6.22 -9.96
C PRO A 8 -18.48 5.87 -8.52
N SER A 9 -19.30 5.05 -7.86
CA SER A 9 -18.94 4.51 -6.54
C SER A 9 -17.60 3.80 -6.67
N PRO A 10 -16.66 4.03 -5.75
CA PRO A 10 -15.36 3.36 -5.79
C PRO A 10 -15.58 1.85 -5.81
N SER A 11 -14.77 1.15 -6.60
CA SER A 11 -14.81 -0.31 -6.62
C SER A 11 -14.40 -0.84 -5.24
N ALA A 12 -14.83 -2.04 -4.86
CA ALA A 12 -14.42 -2.63 -3.57
C ALA A 12 -12.88 -2.67 -3.38
N PRO A 13 -12.07 -2.94 -4.42
CA PRO A 13 -10.61 -2.77 -4.35
C PRO A 13 -10.15 -1.35 -4.00
N ASP A 14 -10.77 -0.32 -4.58
CA ASP A 14 -10.42 1.08 -4.32
C ASP A 14 -10.79 1.48 -2.88
N ALA A 15 -11.96 1.06 -2.40
CA ALA A 15 -12.39 1.31 -1.02
C ALA A 15 -11.46 0.65 0.03
N ALA A 16 -10.99 -0.57 -0.24
CA ALA A 16 -10.01 -1.23 0.63
C ALA A 16 -8.66 -0.50 0.64
N ALA A 17 -8.25 0.04 -0.51
CA ALA A 17 -7.01 0.79 -0.63
C ALA A 17 -7.08 2.15 0.05
N ASP A 18 -8.21 2.86 -0.08
CA ASP A 18 -8.47 4.10 0.64
C ASP A 18 -8.45 3.88 2.16
N ALA A 19 -9.15 2.84 2.64
CA ALA A 19 -9.16 2.50 4.06
C ALA A 19 -7.75 2.16 4.60
N ALA A 20 -6.95 1.42 3.83
CA ALA A 20 -5.58 1.09 4.19
C ALA A 20 -4.66 2.33 4.20
N ARG A 21 -4.81 3.22 3.22
CA ARG A 21 -4.09 4.51 3.18
C ARG A 21 -4.41 5.35 4.41
N ASP A 22 -5.69 5.52 4.72
CA ASP A 22 -6.12 6.32 5.86
C ASP A 22 -5.62 5.73 7.19
N ALA A 23 -5.56 4.40 7.30
CA ALA A 23 -5.00 3.73 8.47
C ALA A 23 -3.52 4.03 8.66
N LEU A 24 -2.71 3.92 7.59
CA LEU A 24 -1.28 4.25 7.63
C LEU A 24 -1.04 5.71 8.02
N VAL A 25 -1.81 6.64 7.44
CA VAL A 25 -1.68 8.08 7.78
C VAL A 25 -1.97 8.32 9.26
N ARG A 26 -3.05 7.73 9.79
CA ARG A 26 -3.38 7.84 11.22
C ARG A 26 -2.26 7.28 12.11
N GLU A 27 -1.69 6.15 11.73
CA GLU A 27 -0.63 5.48 12.48
C GLU A 27 0.66 6.33 12.52
N ILE A 28 1.11 6.85 11.38
CA ILE A 28 2.30 7.70 11.31
C ILE A 28 2.10 8.98 12.14
N VAL A 29 0.92 9.61 12.04
CA VAL A 29 0.59 10.82 12.84
C VAL A 29 0.59 10.50 14.33
N ALA A 30 0.01 9.36 14.74
CA ALA A 30 -0.01 8.95 16.14
C ALA A 30 1.41 8.72 16.71
N ARG A 31 2.39 8.38 15.86
CA ARG A 31 3.82 8.27 16.23
C ARG A 31 4.59 9.59 16.13
N GLY A 32 3.93 10.70 15.88
CA GLY A 32 4.54 12.04 15.79
C GLY A 32 5.12 12.38 14.41
N GLY A 33 4.88 11.55 13.38
CA GLY A 33 5.24 11.84 12.01
C GLY A 33 4.26 12.81 11.32
N LEU A 34 4.61 13.20 10.08
CA LEU A 34 3.81 14.10 9.24
C LEU A 34 3.38 15.38 10.00
N THR A 35 4.30 16.08 10.67
CA THR A 35 3.96 17.28 11.46
C THR A 35 3.50 18.45 10.61
N ASP A 36 3.97 18.53 9.36
CA ASP A 36 3.52 19.49 8.36
C ASP A 36 2.18 19.06 7.74
N PRO A 37 1.14 19.91 7.75
CA PRO A 37 -0.12 19.64 7.07
C PRO A 37 0.02 19.28 5.59
N ALA A 38 0.97 19.88 4.87
CA ALA A 38 1.20 19.59 3.45
C ALA A 38 1.65 18.12 3.25
N TRP A 39 2.51 17.61 4.15
CA TRP A 39 2.91 16.21 4.13
C TRP A 39 1.76 15.26 4.49
N ARG A 40 0.88 15.64 5.43
CA ARG A 40 -0.33 14.86 5.73
C ARG A 40 -1.24 14.74 4.52
N THR A 41 -1.51 15.85 3.84
CA THR A 41 -2.33 15.88 2.62
C THR A 41 -1.70 15.01 1.53
N ALA A 42 -0.40 15.14 1.28
CA ALA A 42 0.28 14.33 0.28
C ALA A 42 0.12 12.83 0.52
N PHE A 43 0.28 12.37 1.77
CA PHE A 43 0.09 10.95 2.10
C PHE A 43 -1.37 10.49 2.00
N ALA A 44 -2.32 11.39 2.31
CA ALA A 44 -3.75 11.10 2.23
C ALA A 44 -4.30 11.10 0.79
N GLU A 45 -3.66 11.81 -0.14
CA GLU A 45 -4.13 11.94 -1.52
C GLU A 45 -3.38 11.02 -2.50
N VAL A 46 -2.13 10.68 -2.22
CA VAL A 46 -1.31 9.87 -3.14
C VAL A 46 -1.50 8.37 -2.88
N PRO A 47 -2.11 7.61 -3.82
CA PRO A 47 -2.32 6.18 -3.66
C PRO A 47 -1.02 5.40 -3.87
N ARG A 48 -0.26 5.17 -2.78
CA ARG A 48 1.00 4.41 -2.78
C ARG A 48 0.94 3.09 -3.56
N HIS A 49 -0.20 2.39 -3.52
CA HIS A 49 -0.39 1.10 -4.17
C HIS A 49 -0.27 1.13 -5.69
N LEU A 50 -0.46 2.28 -6.34
CA LEU A 50 -0.23 2.42 -7.79
C LEU A 50 1.25 2.39 -8.18
N PHE A 51 2.15 2.60 -7.23
CA PHE A 51 3.60 2.66 -7.45
C PHE A 51 4.34 1.40 -6.99
N VAL A 52 3.62 0.40 -6.46
CA VAL A 52 4.22 -0.82 -5.89
C VAL A 52 3.70 -2.04 -6.64
N PRO A 53 4.20 -2.34 -7.85
CA PRO A 53 3.66 -3.45 -8.65
C PRO A 53 3.80 -4.81 -7.94
N PHE A 54 4.85 -4.95 -7.13
CA PHE A 54 5.09 -6.12 -6.26
C PHE A 54 6.14 -5.82 -5.19
N PHE A 55 6.22 -6.70 -4.20
CA PHE A 55 7.32 -6.79 -3.24
C PHE A 55 7.46 -8.23 -2.74
N TYR A 56 8.55 -8.51 -2.03
CA TYR A 56 8.85 -9.82 -1.46
C TYR A 56 8.64 -9.83 0.06
N VAL A 57 8.14 -10.94 0.57
CA VAL A 57 7.99 -11.22 2.01
C VAL A 57 8.62 -12.57 2.34
N HIS A 58 9.00 -12.78 3.61
CA HIS A 58 9.42 -14.11 4.05
C HIS A 58 8.21 -15.07 4.07
N GLY A 59 8.36 -16.23 3.44
CA GLY A 59 7.44 -17.35 3.45
C GLY A 59 8.12 -18.63 3.94
N ILE A 60 7.37 -19.74 3.94
CA ILE A 60 7.81 -21.03 4.52
C ILE A 60 9.06 -21.61 3.81
N GLY A 61 9.24 -21.34 2.52
CA GLY A 61 10.32 -21.89 1.69
C GLY A 61 11.32 -20.84 1.17
N GLY A 62 11.37 -19.65 1.77
CA GLY A 62 12.13 -18.52 1.28
C GLY A 62 11.23 -17.32 0.97
N TYR A 63 11.63 -16.45 0.04
CA TYR A 63 10.84 -15.26 -0.29
C TYR A 63 9.63 -15.57 -1.18
N GLU A 64 8.48 -15.02 -0.81
CA GLU A 64 7.25 -15.03 -1.58
C GLU A 64 7.04 -13.66 -2.24
N ARG A 65 6.64 -13.63 -3.51
CA ARG A 65 6.30 -12.39 -4.23
C ARG A 65 4.82 -12.09 -4.12
N LEU A 66 4.47 -10.94 -3.54
CA LEU A 66 3.11 -10.40 -3.52
C LEU A 66 2.98 -9.31 -4.59
N GLY A 67 1.90 -9.32 -5.38
CA GLY A 67 1.75 -8.41 -6.52
C GLY A 67 0.35 -7.87 -6.77
N ALA A 68 0.29 -6.70 -7.40
CA ALA A 68 -0.94 -5.98 -7.76
C ALA A 68 -1.84 -6.75 -8.74
N GLU A 69 -1.23 -7.56 -9.61
CA GLU A 69 -1.92 -8.32 -10.66
C GLU A 69 -2.29 -9.75 -10.24
N SER A 70 -2.21 -10.08 -8.93
CA SER A 70 -2.58 -11.42 -8.48
C SER A 70 -4.07 -11.70 -8.71
N ALA A 71 -4.37 -12.78 -9.43
CA ALA A 71 -5.73 -13.25 -9.63
C ALA A 71 -6.34 -13.87 -8.37
N ASP A 72 -5.50 -14.30 -7.41
CA ASP A 72 -5.96 -14.81 -6.13
C ASP A 72 -6.32 -13.62 -5.20
N PRO A 73 -7.60 -13.50 -4.79
CA PRO A 73 -8.05 -12.38 -3.94
C PRO A 73 -7.30 -12.33 -2.60
N GLY A 74 -6.92 -13.49 -2.04
CA GLY A 74 -6.18 -13.56 -0.78
C GLY A 74 -4.79 -12.94 -0.89
N GLN A 75 -4.02 -13.32 -1.92
CA GLN A 75 -2.74 -12.71 -2.24
C GLN A 75 -2.88 -11.23 -2.61
N ARG A 76 -3.93 -10.84 -3.32
CA ARG A 76 -4.20 -9.44 -3.66
C ARG A 76 -4.46 -8.58 -2.42
N SER A 77 -5.20 -9.11 -1.45
CA SER A 77 -5.41 -8.47 -0.14
C SER A 77 -4.13 -8.41 0.68
N ARG A 78 -3.32 -9.48 0.71
CA ARG A 78 -2.02 -9.50 1.40
C ARG A 78 -1.04 -8.49 0.81
N TRP A 79 -0.99 -8.37 -0.52
CA TRP A 79 -0.22 -7.34 -1.21
C TRP A 79 -0.66 -5.94 -0.75
N LEU A 80 -1.97 -5.66 -0.80
CA LEU A 80 -2.48 -4.34 -0.45
C LEU A 80 -2.19 -3.97 1.01
N HIS A 81 -2.34 -4.94 1.92
CA HIS A 81 -2.00 -4.74 3.33
C HIS A 81 -0.51 -4.42 3.51
N GLY A 82 0.39 -5.16 2.85
CA GLY A 82 1.82 -4.89 2.95
C GLY A 82 2.25 -3.58 2.32
N VAL A 83 1.63 -3.15 1.22
CA VAL A 83 1.88 -1.81 0.61
C VAL A 83 1.68 -0.68 1.63
N TYR A 84 0.67 -0.81 2.48
CA TYR A 84 0.32 0.18 3.49
C TYR A 84 0.83 -0.15 4.90
N ALA A 85 1.75 -1.10 5.03
CA ALA A 85 2.48 -1.31 6.27
C ALA A 85 3.54 -0.22 6.49
N ASP A 86 3.74 0.17 7.74
CA ASP A 86 4.81 1.06 8.19
C ASP A 86 6.17 0.32 8.22
N GLY A 87 6.69 0.02 7.04
CA GLY A 87 7.91 -0.76 6.87
C GLY A 87 8.52 -0.65 5.47
N ALA A 88 9.77 -1.08 5.36
CA ALA A 88 10.48 -1.17 4.09
C ALA A 88 9.88 -2.28 3.22
N LEU A 89 9.74 -2.01 1.92
CA LEU A 89 9.28 -2.97 0.93
C LEU A 89 10.48 -3.52 0.17
N ALA A 90 10.67 -4.83 0.24
CA ALA A 90 11.73 -5.48 -0.52
C ALA A 90 11.31 -5.68 -1.97
N THR A 91 11.95 -4.97 -2.90
CA THR A 91 11.60 -5.01 -4.33
C THR A 91 12.63 -5.74 -5.19
N TRP A 92 13.78 -6.07 -4.61
CA TRP A 92 14.86 -6.76 -5.30
C TRP A 92 15.49 -7.88 -4.45
N LEU A 93 15.80 -8.98 -5.13
CA LEU A 93 16.46 -10.16 -4.58
C LEU A 93 17.68 -10.48 -5.45
N LYS A 94 18.80 -10.86 -4.82
CA LYS A 94 19.97 -11.41 -5.50
C LYS A 94 20.42 -12.66 -4.76
N ASP A 95 20.62 -13.76 -5.49
CA ASP A 95 21.07 -15.04 -4.94
C ASP A 95 20.21 -15.56 -3.76
N GLY A 96 18.93 -15.18 -3.70
CA GLY A 96 18.00 -15.58 -2.65
C GLY A 96 18.01 -14.67 -1.40
N GLU A 97 18.77 -13.59 -1.39
CA GLU A 97 18.82 -12.62 -0.28
C GLU A 97 18.25 -11.25 -0.69
N LEU A 98 17.67 -10.51 0.28
CA LEU A 98 17.27 -9.11 0.06
C LEU A 98 18.53 -8.26 -0.10
N VAL A 99 18.65 -7.61 -1.25
CA VAL A 99 19.71 -6.62 -1.44
C VAL A 99 19.12 -5.23 -1.27
N SER A 100 19.58 -4.55 -0.23
CA SER A 100 19.34 -3.12 -0.03
C SER A 100 20.63 -2.36 -0.36
N SER A 101 20.51 -1.26 -1.09
CA SER A 101 21.62 -0.30 -1.16
C SER A 101 21.69 0.43 0.17
N SER A 102 22.88 0.42 0.79
CA SER A 102 23.22 1.24 1.96
C SER A 102 23.40 2.70 1.58
#